data_AF-A0A5N9B2J5-F1
#
_entry.id   AF-A0A5N9B2J5-F1
#
_cell.length_a   1.000
_cell.length_b   1.000
_cell.length_c   1.000
_cell.angle_alpha   90.00
_cell.angle_beta   90.00
_cell.angle_gamma   90.00
#
_symmetry.space_group_name_H-M   'P 1'
#
loop_
_entity.id
_entity.type
_entity.pdbx_description
1 polymer ?
#
loop_
_entity_poly.entity_id
_entity_poly.type
_entity_poly.pdbx_seq_one_letter_code
_entity_poly.pdbx_strand_id
1 'polypeptide(L)'
;MANTERKTTSNETWHLIDVSGQNLGKIASHIASILQGKHNVNYVPYLAIGDFVVAVNASKLTITGNNKMTQKTYYRHSGYPGGIRGVTLETMMSKDPSRVLYLAVKGMLPKNKLGRKLLGRLKIFADEKHTHIAQIKGLGINEALIENIEEIDLIFEPDRKSTKVKADKPDKKSTKIKDAKKESSVTGNVGGNKTTILPKTVQAILIKEYGEDVDLTDEKFVGLRNKTQASKFVEENPSSAK
;
A
#
# COMPACT_ATOMS: atom_id res chain seq x y z
N MET A 1 -19.59 12.77 35.96
CA MET A 1 -18.87 11.74 35.19
C MET A 1 -17.40 11.83 35.53
N ALA A 2 -16.92 11.01 36.46
CA ALA A 2 -15.51 10.99 36.86
C ALA A 2 -14.72 10.17 35.84
N ASN A 3 -13.78 10.80 35.13
CA ASN A 3 -12.74 10.06 34.43
C ASN A 3 -11.76 9.58 35.50
N THR A 4 -11.75 8.27 35.73
CA THR A 4 -10.84 7.52 36.61
C THR A 4 -9.43 8.10 36.61
N GLU A 5 -8.84 8.30 37.79
CA GLU A 5 -7.46 8.74 37.96
C GLU A 5 -6.52 7.88 37.11
N ARG A 6 -5.94 8.47 36.05
CA ARG A 6 -5.11 7.73 35.10
C ARG A 6 -3.66 7.79 35.53
N LYS A 7 -3.13 6.62 35.87
CA LYS A 7 -1.73 6.35 36.23
C LYS A 7 -0.79 7.06 35.25
N THR A 8 0.03 7.97 35.75
CA THR A 8 1.03 8.73 34.97
C THR A 8 2.19 7.86 34.49
N THR A 9 2.40 6.71 35.13
CA THR A 9 3.46 5.76 34.79
C THR A 9 2.97 4.78 33.72
N SER A 10 3.06 5.17 32.45
CA SER A 10 2.94 4.24 31.33
C SER A 10 4.22 3.43 31.22
N ASN A 11 4.12 2.09 31.26
CA ASN A 11 5.22 1.22 30.88
C ASN A 11 5.45 1.40 29.38
N GLU A 12 6.51 2.15 29.03
CA GLU A 12 6.87 2.40 27.63
C GLU A 12 7.39 1.10 27.02
N THR A 13 6.69 0.59 26.01
CA THR A 13 7.15 -0.61 25.28
C THR A 13 8.06 -0.21 24.12
N TRP A 14 8.87 -1.17 23.64
CA TRP A 14 9.73 -0.99 22.48
C TRP A 14 9.26 -1.91 21.37
N HIS A 15 9.06 -1.33 20.18
CA HIS A 15 8.65 -2.04 18.98
C HIS A 15 9.81 -2.10 17.99
N LEU A 16 10.09 -3.28 17.45
CA LEU A 16 11.02 -3.47 16.34
C LEU A 16 10.22 -3.68 15.06
N ILE A 17 10.48 -2.87 14.03
CA ILE A 17 9.76 -2.92 12.76
C ILE A 17 10.78 -3.03 11.64
N ASP A 18 10.69 -4.10 10.85
CA ASP A 18 11.37 -4.20 9.57
C ASP A 18 10.58 -3.42 8.51
N VAL A 19 11.22 -2.46 7.86
CA VAL A 19 10.60 -1.65 6.81
C VAL A 19 10.99 -2.07 5.40
N SER A 20 11.71 -3.17 5.23
CA SER A 20 12.08 -3.73 3.93
C SER A 20 10.85 -4.02 3.07
N GLY A 21 10.86 -3.59 1.81
CA GLY A 21 9.75 -3.81 0.88
C GLY A 21 8.50 -2.95 1.15
N GLN A 22 8.45 -2.22 2.26
CA GLN A 22 7.26 -1.48 2.68
C GLN A 22 7.14 -0.11 2.02
N ASN A 23 5.89 0.26 1.71
CA ASN A 23 5.59 1.55 1.13
C ASN A 23 5.80 2.69 2.15
N LEU A 24 6.72 3.61 1.86
CA LEU A 24 7.13 4.72 2.73
C LEU A 24 5.96 5.43 3.44
N GLY A 25 4.91 5.78 2.71
CA GLY A 25 3.77 6.50 3.28
C GLY A 25 2.91 5.64 4.22
N LYS A 26 2.69 4.37 3.88
CA LYS A 26 1.86 3.47 4.69
C LYS A 26 2.55 3.15 6.01
N ILE A 27 3.83 2.76 5.94
CA ILE A 27 4.60 2.41 7.13
C ILE A 27 4.82 3.62 8.05
N ALA A 28 5.02 4.82 7.49
CA ALA A 28 5.14 6.04 8.29
C ALA A 28 3.86 6.35 9.09
N SER A 29 2.67 6.09 8.51
CA SER A 29 1.39 6.32 9.18
C SER A 29 1.18 5.35 10.35
N HIS A 30 1.59 4.11 10.17
CA HIS A 30 1.54 3.09 11.20
C HIS A 30 2.49 3.46 12.36
N ILE A 31 3.75 3.75 12.06
CA ILE A 31 4.75 4.21 13.03
C ILE A 31 4.26 5.44 13.80
N ALA A 32 3.70 6.43 13.12
CA ALA A 32 3.19 7.65 13.76
C ALA A 32 2.04 7.37 14.75
N SER A 33 1.25 6.33 14.53
CA SER A 33 0.15 5.92 15.41
C SER A 33 0.66 5.27 16.69
N ILE A 34 1.69 4.41 16.57
CA ILE A 34 2.39 3.79 17.71
C ILE A 34 3.08 4.88 18.55
N LEU A 35 3.81 5.80 17.91
CA LEU A 35 4.49 6.90 18.59
C LEU A 35 3.51 7.83 19.32
N GLN A 36 2.29 8.01 18.81
CA GLN A 36 1.24 8.76 19.50
C GLN A 36 0.61 7.97 20.65
N GLY A 37 0.71 6.64 20.64
CA GLY A 37 0.06 5.78 21.63
C GLY A 37 -1.42 5.57 21.34
N LYS A 38 -1.88 5.78 20.10
CA LYS A 38 -3.31 5.64 19.75
C LYS A 38 -3.83 4.21 19.85
N HIS A 39 -2.93 3.22 19.82
CA HIS A 39 -3.23 1.82 20.06
C HIS A 39 -3.48 1.52 21.54
N ASN A 40 -3.01 2.37 22.45
CA ASN A 40 -3.23 2.20 23.88
C ASN A 40 -4.59 2.78 24.30
N VAL A 41 -5.40 1.99 24.99
CA VAL A 41 -6.72 2.42 25.53
C VAL A 41 -6.60 3.63 26.46
N ASN A 42 -5.46 3.76 27.13
CA ASN A 42 -5.13 4.88 28.01
C ASN A 42 -4.65 6.14 27.27
N TYR A 43 -4.82 6.23 25.94
CA TYR A 43 -4.38 7.37 25.15
C TYR A 43 -4.96 8.70 25.68
N VAL A 44 -4.07 9.68 25.81
CA VAL A 44 -4.39 11.04 26.23
C VAL A 44 -3.65 12.01 25.31
N PRO A 45 -4.35 12.93 24.62
CA PRO A 45 -3.76 13.74 23.55
C PRO A 45 -2.70 14.74 24.04
N TYR A 46 -2.71 15.13 25.32
CA TYR A 46 -1.76 16.08 25.89
C TYR A 46 -0.51 15.41 26.51
N LEU A 47 -0.54 14.10 26.73
CA LEU A 47 0.53 13.35 27.39
C LEU A 47 1.30 12.48 26.39
N ALA A 48 2.61 12.35 26.59
CA ALA A 48 3.47 11.52 25.76
C ALA A 48 3.43 10.06 26.21
N ILE A 49 2.34 9.33 25.94
CA ILE A 49 2.15 7.94 26.39
C ILE A 49 2.60 6.91 25.33
N GLY A 50 2.85 7.31 24.09
CA GLY A 50 3.21 6.37 23.01
C GLY A 50 4.54 5.66 23.19
N ASP A 51 4.73 4.60 22.43
CA ASP A 51 5.85 3.67 22.63
C ASP A 51 7.10 4.06 21.84
N PHE A 52 8.22 3.40 22.13
CA PHE A 52 9.45 3.51 21.33
C PHE A 52 9.36 2.63 20.09
N VAL A 53 9.86 3.14 18.97
CA VAL A 53 9.87 2.40 17.71
C VAL A 53 11.29 2.40 17.15
N VAL A 54 11.80 1.20 16.88
CA VAL A 54 13.05 0.95 16.18
C VAL A 54 12.71 0.42 14.79
N ALA A 55 12.98 1.21 13.76
CA ALA A 55 12.83 0.81 12.37
C ALA A 55 14.19 0.40 11.79
N VAL A 56 14.26 -0.78 11.18
CA VAL A 56 15.46 -1.33 10.52
C VAL A 56 15.23 -1.50 9.02
N ASN A 57 16.31 -1.67 8.24
CA ASN A 57 16.25 -1.78 6.78
C ASN A 57 15.64 -0.56 6.05
N ALA A 58 15.86 0.66 6.55
CA ALA A 58 15.34 1.86 5.89
C ALA A 58 15.88 2.06 4.45
N SER A 59 17.02 1.45 4.11
CA SER A 59 17.58 1.46 2.75
C SER A 59 16.73 0.72 1.72
N LYS A 60 15.95 -0.29 2.15
CA LYS A 60 15.14 -1.18 1.30
C LYS A 60 13.67 -0.74 1.19
N LEU A 61 13.37 0.51 1.52
CA LEU A 61 12.01 1.07 1.46
C LEU A 61 11.51 1.17 0.01
N THR A 62 10.23 0.85 -0.20
CA THR A 62 9.58 0.99 -1.49
C THR A 62 8.82 2.31 -1.59
N ILE A 63 8.87 2.92 -2.77
CA ILE A 63 8.13 4.13 -3.10
C ILE A 63 7.26 3.82 -4.31
N THR A 64 5.95 3.98 -4.16
CA THR A 64 5.02 3.77 -5.28
C THR A 64 5.17 4.83 -6.36
N GLY A 65 5.16 4.43 -7.63
CA GLY A 65 5.11 5.31 -8.79
C GLY A 65 6.46 5.47 -9.49
N ASN A 66 6.46 5.26 -10.80
CA ASN A 66 7.66 5.06 -11.62
C ASN A 66 8.68 6.20 -11.51
N ASN A 67 8.24 7.44 -11.33
CA ASN A 67 9.11 8.62 -11.38
C ASN A 67 9.27 9.33 -10.03
N LYS A 68 8.72 8.81 -8.93
CA LYS A 68 8.79 9.52 -7.64
C LYS A 68 10.20 9.59 -7.05
N MET A 69 11.05 8.62 -7.40
CA MET A 69 12.45 8.57 -6.96
C MET A 69 13.22 9.82 -7.40
N THR A 70 13.02 10.23 -8.66
CA THR A 70 13.71 11.36 -9.28
C THR A 70 12.97 12.68 -9.11
N GLN A 71 11.63 12.67 -9.15
CA GLN A 71 10.83 13.90 -9.12
C GLN A 71 10.63 14.47 -7.71
N LYS A 72 10.58 13.62 -6.68
CA LYS A 72 10.30 14.10 -5.31
C LYS A 72 11.53 14.83 -4.78
N THR A 73 11.37 16.13 -4.51
CA THR A 73 12.45 16.97 -3.97
C THR A 73 12.09 17.46 -2.57
N TYR A 74 13.01 17.29 -1.63
CA TYR A 74 12.94 17.84 -0.27
C TYR A 74 13.60 19.21 -0.23
N TYR A 75 12.81 20.24 0.06
CA TYR A 75 13.31 21.62 0.16
C TYR A 75 13.59 22.02 1.61
N ARG A 76 14.62 22.84 1.79
CA ARG A 76 14.88 23.60 3.02
C ARG A 76 15.31 25.02 2.68
N HIS A 77 15.03 25.96 3.57
CA HIS A 77 15.42 27.36 3.42
C HIS A 77 16.29 27.78 4.61
N SER A 78 17.34 28.56 4.37
CA SER A 78 18.22 29.06 5.43
C SER A 78 17.67 30.28 6.18
N GLY A 79 16.75 31.03 5.57
CA GLY A 79 16.24 32.31 6.07
C GLY A 79 16.72 33.53 5.28
N TYR A 80 17.78 33.38 4.47
CA TYR A 80 18.34 34.46 3.64
C TYR A 80 17.81 34.42 2.19
N PRO A 81 17.74 35.56 1.48
CA PRO A 81 17.38 35.59 0.06
C PRO A 81 18.25 34.63 -0.77
N GLY A 82 17.63 33.84 -1.66
CA GLY A 82 18.32 32.81 -2.45
C GLY A 82 18.73 31.55 -1.65
N GLY A 83 18.38 31.46 -0.37
CA GLY A 83 18.79 30.38 0.54
C GLY A 83 18.03 29.05 0.40
N ILE A 84 17.29 28.83 -0.69
CA ILE A 84 16.54 27.60 -0.92
C ILE A 84 17.47 26.49 -1.42
N ARG A 85 17.41 25.32 -0.78
CA ARG A 85 18.17 24.13 -1.18
C ARG A 85 17.22 22.95 -1.31
N GLY A 86 17.26 22.30 -2.48
CA GLY A 86 16.52 21.07 -2.77
C GLY A 86 17.44 19.85 -2.76
N VAL A 87 16.95 18.72 -2.28
CA VAL A 87 17.61 17.41 -2.40
C VAL A 87 16.58 16.43 -2.93
N THR A 88 16.87 15.76 -4.04
CA THR A 88 15.97 14.74 -4.60
C THR A 88 15.87 13.54 -3.66
N LEU A 89 14.78 12.80 -3.74
CA LEU A 89 14.58 11.62 -2.92
C LEU A 89 15.67 10.59 -3.18
N GLU A 90 16.03 10.37 -4.44
CA GLU A 90 17.13 9.49 -4.83
C GLU A 90 18.43 9.84 -4.11
N THR A 91 18.87 11.10 -4.22
CA THR A 91 20.12 11.54 -3.58
C THR A 91 20.05 11.51 -2.06
N MET A 92 18.86 11.70 -1.47
CA MET A 92 18.67 11.54 -0.03
C MET A 92 18.76 10.08 0.38
N MET A 93 18.18 9.16 -0.38
CA MET A 93 18.19 7.72 -0.09
C MET A 93 19.60 7.13 -0.19
N SER A 94 20.42 7.61 -1.12
CA SER A 94 21.84 7.22 -1.21
C SER A 94 22.71 7.77 -0.08
N LYS A 95 22.40 8.98 0.44
CA LYS A 95 23.21 9.63 1.49
C LYS A 95 22.80 9.23 2.90
N ASP A 96 21.51 9.25 3.16
CA ASP A 96 20.91 9.00 4.47
C ASP A 96 19.46 8.50 4.27
N PRO A 97 19.27 7.19 4.05
CA PRO A 97 17.94 6.62 3.83
C PRO A 97 17.06 6.76 5.08
N SER A 98 17.64 6.74 6.28
CA SER A 98 16.93 6.94 7.54
C SER A 98 16.21 8.29 7.59
N ARG A 99 16.80 9.32 6.98
CA ARG A 99 16.19 10.65 6.91
C ARG A 99 14.91 10.71 6.09
N VAL A 100 14.77 9.86 5.07
CA VAL A 100 13.56 9.79 4.25
C VAL A 100 12.37 9.36 5.10
N LEU A 101 12.53 8.27 5.87
CA LEU A 101 11.49 7.78 6.78
C LEU A 101 11.22 8.77 7.91
N TYR A 102 12.28 9.35 8.48
CA TYR A 102 12.17 10.37 9.53
C TYR A 102 11.31 11.57 9.09
N LEU A 103 11.55 12.10 7.89
CA LEU A 103 10.78 13.23 7.37
C LEU A 103 9.31 12.87 7.10
N ALA A 104 9.04 11.66 6.63
CA ALA A 104 7.69 11.17 6.44
C ALA A 104 6.93 11.10 7.78
N VAL A 105 7.51 10.47 8.81
CA VAL A 105 6.89 10.35 10.14
C VAL A 105 6.76 11.72 10.82
N LYS A 106 7.79 12.58 10.71
CA LYS A 106 7.73 13.95 11.23
C LYS A 106 6.54 14.73 10.69
N GLY A 107 6.18 14.53 9.42
CA GLY A 107 5.03 15.17 8.79
C GLY A 107 3.68 14.70 9.35
N MET A 108 3.62 13.50 9.93
CA MET A 108 2.40 12.86 10.47
C MET A 108 2.18 13.11 11.96
N LEU A 109 3.17 13.70 12.65
CA LEU A 109 3.10 14.03 14.07
C LEU A 109 2.59 15.47 14.31
N PRO A 110 1.99 15.75 15.48
CA PRO A 110 1.52 17.10 15.81
C PRO A 110 2.68 18.10 15.86
N LYS A 111 2.50 19.28 15.27
CA LYS A 111 3.54 20.33 15.16
C LYS A 111 3.68 21.15 16.44
N ASN A 112 3.92 20.49 17.57
CA ASN A 112 4.04 21.12 18.89
C ASN A 112 5.24 20.56 19.69
N LYS A 113 5.40 21.02 20.94
CA LYS A 113 6.46 20.51 21.84
C LYS A 113 6.32 19.01 22.09
N LEU A 114 5.09 18.51 22.18
CA LEU A 114 4.80 17.08 22.36
C LEU A 114 5.28 16.25 21.17
N GLY A 115 4.92 16.62 19.94
CA GLY A 115 5.33 15.90 18.73
C GLY A 115 6.85 15.85 18.56
N ARG A 116 7.59 16.89 18.99
CA ARG A 116 9.06 16.84 19.06
C ARG A 116 9.57 15.80 20.06
N LYS A 117 8.92 15.65 21.21
CA LYS A 117 9.24 14.58 22.18
C LYS A 117 8.94 13.19 21.62
N LEU A 118 7.76 13.01 21.01
CA LEU A 118 7.34 11.73 20.39
C LEU A 118 8.31 11.31 19.30
N LEU A 119 8.71 12.25 18.44
CA LEU A 119 9.66 11.99 17.38
C LEU A 119 11.05 11.58 17.92
N GLY A 120 11.41 11.99 19.15
CA GLY A 120 12.62 11.50 19.82
C GLY A 120 12.59 10.01 20.18
N ARG A 121 11.40 9.41 20.27
CA ARG A 121 11.19 7.97 20.52
C ARG A 121 11.35 7.09 19.28
N LEU A 122 11.41 7.70 18.09
CA LEU A 122 11.68 7.00 16.84
C LEU A 122 13.19 6.84 16.64
N LYS A 123 13.64 5.59 16.45
CA LYS A 123 15.01 5.23 16.08
C LYS A 123 14.97 4.54 14.72
N ILE A 124 15.78 5.00 13.77
CA ILE A 124 15.79 4.48 12.40
C ILE A 124 17.21 4.10 12.04
N PHE A 125 17.38 2.89 11.53
CA PHE A 125 18.65 2.35 11.04
C PHE A 125 18.53 2.02 9.54
N ALA A 126 19.58 2.34 8.79
CA ALA A 126 19.65 2.03 7.36
C ALA A 126 19.73 0.51 7.12
N ASP A 127 20.44 -0.18 8.01
CA ASP A 127 20.72 -1.61 7.97
C ASP A 127 19.89 -2.37 9.03
N GLU A 128 20.08 -3.69 9.06
CA GLU A 128 19.47 -4.61 10.05
C GLU A 128 20.07 -4.46 11.45
N LYS A 129 21.34 -4.04 11.52
CA LYS A 129 22.04 -3.89 12.79
C LYS A 129 21.59 -2.62 13.51
N HIS A 130 21.04 -2.79 14.71
CA HIS A 130 20.67 -1.70 15.61
C HIS A 130 21.39 -1.80 16.97
N THR A 131 21.58 -0.67 17.64
CA THR A 131 22.24 -0.60 18.96
C THR A 131 21.31 -1.01 20.11
N HIS A 132 19.99 -1.04 19.89
CA HIS A 132 18.98 -1.18 20.94
C HIS A 132 18.60 -2.63 21.31
N ILE A 133 19.52 -3.58 21.09
CA ILE A 133 19.29 -5.03 21.28
C ILE A 133 18.83 -5.36 22.71
N ALA A 134 19.45 -4.75 23.74
CA ALA A 134 19.15 -5.06 25.14
C ALA A 134 17.73 -4.61 25.56
N GLN A 135 17.23 -3.51 25.00
CA GLN A 135 15.90 -2.97 25.32
C GLN A 135 14.79 -3.79 24.64
N ILE A 136 15.06 -4.27 23.42
CA ILE A 136 14.13 -5.12 22.67
C ILE A 136 14.06 -6.52 23.29
N LYS A 137 15.20 -7.11 23.67
CA LYS A 137 15.26 -8.45 24.29
C LYS A 137 14.60 -8.54 25.66
N GLY A 138 14.54 -7.45 26.42
CA GLY A 138 13.91 -7.42 27.75
C GLY A 138 12.39 -7.56 27.74
N LEU A 139 11.74 -7.51 26.58
CA LEU A 139 10.27 -7.49 26.46
C LEU A 139 9.64 -8.84 26.09
N GLY A 140 10.41 -9.92 25.97
CA GLY A 140 9.86 -11.23 25.62
C GLY A 140 9.13 -11.26 24.27
N ILE A 141 9.47 -10.35 23.35
CA ILE A 141 8.91 -10.32 22.00
C ILE A 141 9.61 -11.44 21.23
N ASN A 142 8.88 -12.55 21.10
CA ASN A 142 9.19 -13.66 20.21
C ASN A 142 9.44 -13.14 18.79
N GLU A 143 10.37 -13.77 18.09
CA GLU A 143 10.71 -13.57 16.66
C GLU A 143 9.51 -13.71 15.69
N ALA A 144 8.30 -13.97 16.20
CA ALA A 144 7.10 -14.35 15.45
C ALA A 144 6.25 -13.20 14.87
N LEU A 145 6.49 -11.92 15.20
CA LEU A 145 5.70 -10.80 14.66
C LEU A 145 6.24 -10.23 13.33
N ILE A 146 7.31 -10.81 12.78
CA ILE A 146 7.99 -10.27 11.59
C ILE A 146 7.40 -10.82 10.27
N GLU A 147 6.56 -11.86 10.28
CA GLU A 147 6.19 -12.53 9.01
C GLU A 147 4.77 -12.25 8.46
N ASN A 148 3.78 -11.81 9.26
CA ASN A 148 2.39 -11.75 8.76
C ASN A 148 1.73 -10.39 8.93
N ILE A 149 1.81 -9.60 7.86
CA ILE A 149 1.18 -8.26 7.74
C ILE A 149 -0.34 -8.37 7.54
N GLU A 150 -0.88 -9.55 7.25
CA GLU A 150 -2.33 -9.76 7.03
C GLU A 150 -3.16 -9.79 8.32
N GLU A 151 -2.58 -10.03 9.50
CA GLU A 151 -3.33 -10.10 10.77
C GLU A 151 -3.60 -8.72 11.42
N ILE A 152 -2.96 -7.64 10.94
CA ILE A 152 -3.11 -6.30 11.54
C ILE A 152 -4.47 -5.67 11.21
N ASP A 153 -5.11 -6.06 10.11
CA ASP A 153 -6.45 -5.56 9.74
C ASP A 153 -7.58 -6.15 10.61
N LEU A 154 -7.33 -7.24 11.36
CA LEU A 154 -8.33 -7.93 12.21
C LEU A 154 -8.40 -7.41 13.66
N ILE A 155 -7.42 -6.64 14.11
CA ILE A 155 -7.39 -6.11 15.50
C ILE A 155 -8.18 -4.78 15.61
N PHE A 156 -8.60 -4.20 14.49
CA PHE A 156 -9.27 -2.89 14.43
C PHE A 156 -10.64 -2.93 13.75
N GLU A 157 -11.52 -3.85 14.15
CA GLU A 157 -12.97 -3.63 14.00
C GLU A 157 -13.49 -2.81 15.19
N PRO A 158 -13.79 -1.51 15.04
CA PRO A 158 -14.54 -0.81 16.07
C PRO A 158 -15.98 -1.34 16.07
N ASP A 159 -16.38 -1.93 17.19
CA ASP A 159 -17.76 -2.30 17.53
C ASP A 159 -18.79 -1.36 16.89
N ARG A 160 -19.44 -1.81 15.82
CA ARG A 160 -20.63 -1.15 15.26
C ARG A 160 -21.86 -1.99 15.58
N LYS A 161 -22.18 -2.12 16.86
CA LYS A 161 -23.56 -2.41 17.29
C LYS A 161 -24.39 -1.13 17.19
N SER A 162 -25.04 -0.94 16.05
CA SER A 162 -26.32 -0.22 15.98
C SER A 162 -27.18 -0.81 14.86
N THR A 163 -28.01 -1.76 15.26
CA THR A 163 -29.37 -2.02 14.76
C THR A 163 -29.81 -1.24 13.51
N LYS A 164 -30.11 -1.96 12.42
CA LYS A 164 -31.38 -1.83 11.68
C LYS A 164 -31.70 -3.16 10.99
N VAL A 165 -32.69 -3.84 11.59
CA VAL A 165 -33.82 -4.53 10.96
C VAL A 165 -33.55 -5.33 9.67
N LYS A 166 -33.70 -6.66 9.80
CA LYS A 166 -33.95 -7.59 8.70
C LYS A 166 -35.13 -7.10 7.85
N ALA A 167 -34.93 -6.98 6.54
CA ALA A 167 -36.01 -7.03 5.57
C ALA A 167 -35.54 -7.90 4.39
N ASP A 168 -36.03 -9.13 4.36
CA ASP A 168 -36.04 -9.97 3.17
C ASP A 168 -36.95 -9.33 2.13
N LYS A 169 -36.52 -9.22 0.85
CA LYS A 169 -37.29 -9.56 -0.38
C LYS A 169 -36.57 -9.15 -1.69
N PRO A 170 -37.02 -9.60 -2.88
CA PRO A 170 -36.60 -10.80 -3.60
C PRO A 170 -35.95 -10.47 -4.97
N ASP A 171 -35.64 -11.51 -5.74
CA ASP A 171 -35.14 -11.43 -7.12
C ASP A 171 -36.05 -10.70 -8.14
N LYS A 172 -35.37 -10.22 -9.19
CA LYS A 172 -35.80 -9.84 -10.57
C LYS A 172 -36.51 -8.49 -10.79
N LYS A 173 -35.84 -7.59 -11.53
CA LYS A 173 -36.11 -7.30 -12.97
C LYS A 173 -35.33 -6.07 -13.47
N SER A 174 -34.76 -6.21 -14.67
CA SER A 174 -34.55 -5.21 -15.74
C SER A 174 -34.47 -3.71 -15.39
N THR A 175 -33.38 -3.05 -15.79
CA THR A 175 -33.43 -1.90 -16.73
C THR A 175 -32.01 -1.52 -17.18
N LYS A 176 -31.84 -1.37 -18.50
CA LYS A 176 -30.66 -0.78 -19.14
C LYS A 176 -30.50 0.69 -18.71
N ILE A 177 -29.26 1.23 -18.75
CA ILE A 177 -28.84 2.39 -19.58
C ILE A 177 -27.47 2.97 -19.15
N LYS A 178 -26.60 3.14 -20.18
CA LYS A 178 -25.47 4.10 -20.40
C LYS A 178 -24.09 3.90 -19.77
N ASP A 179 -23.18 3.39 -20.61
CA ASP A 179 -21.93 4.00 -21.12
C ASP A 179 -21.18 5.04 -20.26
N ALA A 180 -19.90 4.77 -19.96
CA ALA A 180 -18.75 5.61 -20.32
C ALA A 180 -17.40 5.10 -19.76
N LYS A 181 -16.33 5.36 -20.55
CA LYS A 181 -14.87 5.28 -20.31
C LYS A 181 -14.22 3.88 -20.43
N LYS A 182 -13.53 3.56 -21.53
CA LYS A 182 -12.27 4.11 -22.14
C LYS A 182 -11.04 3.41 -21.54
N GLU A 183 -10.63 2.31 -22.18
CA GLU A 183 -9.25 1.82 -22.10
C GLU A 183 -8.66 1.69 -23.50
N SER A 184 -7.42 2.14 -23.57
CA SER A 184 -6.63 2.52 -24.73
C SER A 184 -6.01 1.33 -25.44
N SER A 185 -6.20 1.29 -26.77
CA SER A 185 -5.42 0.49 -27.71
C SER A 185 -3.93 0.88 -27.63
N VAL A 186 -3.07 -0.08 -27.32
CA VAL A 186 -1.62 0.00 -27.57
C VAL A 186 -1.39 -0.48 -29.00
N THR A 187 -0.91 0.43 -29.85
CA THR A 187 -0.49 0.17 -31.23
C THR A 187 0.95 -0.34 -31.26
N GLY A 188 1.18 -1.53 -31.81
CA GLY A 188 2.49 -1.97 -32.30
C GLY A 188 2.44 -2.11 -33.82
N ASN A 189 3.43 -1.54 -34.51
CA ASN A 189 3.54 -1.55 -35.97
C ASN A 189 4.70 -2.48 -36.36
N VAL A 190 4.40 -3.59 -37.03
CA VAL A 190 5.38 -4.43 -37.72
C VAL A 190 4.77 -4.80 -39.07
N GLY A 191 5.43 -4.36 -40.15
CA GLY A 191 5.32 -4.93 -41.51
C GLY A 191 3.92 -5.13 -42.08
N GLY A 192 3.38 -4.13 -42.77
CA GLY A 192 2.69 -4.33 -44.05
C GLY A 192 1.51 -5.32 -44.13
N ASN A 193 0.77 -5.54 -43.05
CA ASN A 193 -0.65 -5.94 -43.01
C ASN A 193 -1.14 -5.74 -41.57
N LYS A 194 -2.30 -5.10 -41.35
CA LYS A 194 -2.80 -4.84 -39.99
C LYS A 194 -3.32 -6.13 -39.35
N THR A 195 -2.44 -6.92 -38.73
CA THR A 195 -2.84 -8.08 -37.93
C THR A 195 -3.53 -7.57 -36.66
N THR A 196 -4.84 -7.75 -36.57
CA THR A 196 -5.63 -7.34 -35.40
C THR A 196 -5.37 -8.33 -34.27
N ILE A 197 -4.61 -7.91 -33.26
CA ILE A 197 -4.34 -8.74 -32.08
C ILE A 197 -5.65 -8.89 -31.30
N LEU A 198 -6.22 -10.09 -31.26
CA LEU A 198 -7.41 -10.40 -30.47
C LEU A 198 -7.18 -10.07 -28.99
N PRO A 199 -8.16 -9.53 -28.26
CA PRO A 199 -8.04 -9.32 -26.81
C PRO A 199 -7.73 -10.64 -26.09
N LYS A 200 -6.89 -10.61 -25.03
CA LYS A 200 -6.48 -11.81 -24.26
C LYS A 200 -7.67 -12.69 -23.82
N THR A 201 -8.79 -12.05 -23.47
CA THR A 201 -10.02 -12.73 -23.06
C THR A 201 -10.63 -13.57 -24.19
N VAL A 202 -10.52 -13.11 -25.44
CA VAL A 202 -10.98 -13.83 -26.64
C VAL A 202 -10.03 -14.96 -26.97
N GLN A 203 -8.71 -14.71 -26.93
CA GLN A 203 -7.68 -15.74 -27.14
C GLN A 203 -7.85 -16.92 -26.18
N ALA A 204 -8.08 -16.66 -24.90
CA ALA A 204 -8.28 -17.70 -23.89
C ALA A 204 -9.51 -18.58 -24.15
N ILE A 205 -10.57 -18.04 -24.75
CA ILE A 205 -11.79 -18.80 -25.09
C ILE A 205 -11.54 -19.69 -26.31
N LEU A 206 -10.88 -19.14 -27.33
CA LEU A 206 -10.55 -19.88 -28.56
C LEU A 206 -9.54 -21.00 -28.29
N ILE A 207 -8.49 -20.73 -27.50
CA ILE A 207 -7.51 -21.75 -27.09
C ILE A 207 -8.18 -22.86 -26.28
N LYS A 208 -9.11 -22.51 -25.39
CA LYS A 208 -9.84 -23.49 -24.58
C LYS A 208 -10.68 -24.45 -25.43
N GLU A 209 -11.28 -23.95 -26.52
CA GLU A 209 -12.18 -24.74 -27.36
C GLU A 209 -11.46 -25.52 -28.46
N TYR A 210 -10.50 -24.87 -29.13
CA TYR A 210 -9.85 -25.43 -30.32
C TYR A 210 -8.40 -25.91 -30.06
N GLY A 211 -7.87 -25.75 -28.84
CA GLY A 211 -6.54 -26.22 -28.41
C GLY A 211 -5.45 -25.14 -28.38
N GLU A 212 -4.26 -25.50 -27.89
CA GLU A 212 -3.11 -24.57 -27.81
C GLU A 212 -2.49 -24.25 -29.19
N ASP A 213 -2.69 -25.12 -30.18
CA ASP A 213 -2.12 -24.99 -31.53
C ASP A 213 -2.96 -24.09 -32.48
N VAL A 214 -3.93 -23.35 -31.94
CA VAL A 214 -4.87 -22.55 -32.72
C VAL A 214 -4.20 -21.31 -33.28
N ASP A 215 -4.25 -21.14 -34.60
CA ASP A 215 -3.80 -19.92 -35.25
C ASP A 215 -4.77 -18.75 -34.97
N LEU A 216 -4.42 -17.95 -33.96
CA LEU A 216 -5.18 -16.76 -33.53
C LEU A 216 -5.13 -15.60 -34.54
N THR A 217 -4.37 -15.74 -35.63
CA THR A 217 -4.28 -14.75 -36.71
C THR A 217 -5.21 -15.05 -37.89
N ASP A 218 -5.92 -16.18 -37.85
CA ASP A 218 -6.87 -16.61 -38.88
C ASP A 218 -7.98 -15.56 -39.10
N GLU A 219 -8.32 -15.32 -40.37
CA GLU A 219 -9.32 -14.34 -40.80
C GLU A 219 -10.70 -14.60 -40.18
N LYS A 220 -11.03 -15.87 -39.89
CA LYS A 220 -12.32 -16.24 -39.29
C LYS A 220 -12.54 -15.65 -37.89
N PHE A 221 -11.47 -15.27 -37.18
CA PHE A 221 -11.56 -14.68 -35.85
C PHE A 221 -11.58 -13.14 -35.88
N VAL A 222 -11.36 -12.53 -37.04
CA VAL A 222 -11.34 -11.08 -37.21
C VAL A 222 -12.73 -10.51 -36.90
N GLY A 223 -12.77 -9.55 -35.96
CA GLY A 223 -14.02 -8.91 -35.52
C GLY A 223 -14.51 -9.35 -34.14
N LEU A 224 -13.91 -10.38 -33.54
CA LEU A 224 -14.16 -10.77 -32.16
C LEU A 224 -13.48 -9.78 -31.20
N ARG A 225 -14.29 -8.89 -30.60
CA ARG A 225 -13.80 -7.81 -29.72
C ARG A 225 -14.09 -8.06 -28.24
N ASN A 226 -15.02 -8.96 -27.91
CA ASN A 226 -15.41 -9.23 -26.54
C ASN A 226 -15.76 -10.72 -26.31
N LYS A 227 -15.87 -11.10 -25.03
CA LYS A 227 -16.19 -12.47 -24.59
C LYS A 227 -17.49 -13.01 -25.19
N THR A 228 -18.53 -12.18 -25.27
CA THR A 228 -19.85 -12.60 -25.79
C THR A 228 -19.78 -12.98 -27.26
N GLN A 229 -19.05 -12.21 -28.08
CA GLN A 229 -18.83 -12.52 -29.49
C GLN A 229 -18.04 -13.82 -29.66
N ALA A 230 -17.00 -14.02 -28.85
CA ALA A 230 -16.18 -15.24 -28.90
C ALA A 230 -16.98 -16.49 -28.50
N SER A 231 -17.77 -16.42 -27.43
CA SER A 231 -18.63 -17.53 -27.00
C SER A 231 -19.69 -17.87 -28.05
N LYS A 232 -20.32 -16.85 -28.64
CA LYS A 232 -21.31 -17.06 -29.71
C LYS A 232 -20.70 -17.66 -30.97
N PHE A 233 -19.48 -17.25 -31.32
CA PHE A 233 -18.75 -17.81 -32.47
C PHE A 233 -18.43 -19.30 -32.27
N VAL A 234 -18.01 -19.68 -31.06
CA VAL A 234 -17.77 -21.08 -30.68
C VAL A 234 -19.05 -21.90 -30.74
N GLU A 235 -20.18 -21.37 -30.25
CA GLU A 235 -21.48 -22.04 -30.33
C GLU A 235 -21.97 -22.25 -31.77
N GLU A 236 -21.71 -21.29 -32.67
CA GLU A 236 -22.08 -21.36 -34.08
C GLU A 236 -21.15 -22.27 -34.91
N ASN A 237 -19.91 -22.49 -34.44
CA ASN A 237 -18.89 -23.27 -35.13
C ASN A 237 -18.25 -24.30 -34.19
N PRO A 238 -19.02 -25.29 -33.69
CA PRO A 238 -18.48 -26.28 -32.77
C PRO A 238 -17.31 -27.03 -33.43
N SER A 239 -16.23 -27.19 -32.68
CA SER A 239 -15.06 -27.96 -33.14
C SER A 239 -15.48 -29.41 -33.43
N SER A 240 -15.13 -29.94 -34.61
CA SER A 240 -15.41 -31.34 -34.98
C SER A 240 -14.47 -32.36 -34.28
N ALA A 241 -13.79 -31.97 -33.21
CA ALA A 241 -12.85 -32.82 -32.48
C ALA A 241 -13.45 -33.28 -31.15
N LYS A 242 -13.62 -34.60 -31.01
CA LYS A 242 -13.78 -35.30 -29.73
C LYS A 242 -12.50 -35.24 -28.92
#